data_AF-X1DHM5-F1
#
_entry.id   AF-X1DHM5-F1
#
_cell.length_a   1.000
_cell.length_b   1.000
_cell.length_c   1.000
_cell.angle_alpha   90.00
_cell.angle_beta   90.00
_cell.angle_gamma   90.00
#
_symmetry.space_group_name_H-M   'P 1'
#
loop_
_entity.id
_entity.type
_entity.pdbx_description
1 polymer ?
#
loop_
_entity_poly.entity_id
_entity_poly.type
_entity_poly.pdbx_seq_one_letter_code
_entity_poly.pdbx_strand_id
1 'polypeptide(L)'
;MGTANTMQIIAEALGLALPGSSTVPAVYAEKLRFAKRTGRRIVEMVKNDLKPSEIITRASLLNAIIVELAIAGSTNAVMHLISFAREMEIDIGLDDFDRLSRKVPVISRVIPTGRATVVDLHNAGGVPAIMGELSSMLDVGAVTVSGETVAEIIKDAGSTDTAVLTTIKDPVFPSGGIIVLKGTLAPLGAICRITTIPGNRMTHQGPARIFHSDEDAYHAVTTEKIEPGDVIIIRYEGPRGAPGMREMMMTTDALVVWGSRT
;
A
#
# COMPACT_ATOMS: atom_id res chain seq x y z
N MET A 1 5.66 0.44 -4.76
CA MET A 1 4.99 -0.83 -5.01
C MET A 1 3.79 -0.54 -5.89
N GLY A 2 3.56 -1.24 -7.00
CA GLY A 2 2.32 -1.10 -7.77
C GLY A 2 1.12 -1.75 -7.07
N THR A 3 -0.10 -1.41 -7.47
CA THR A 3 -1.34 -1.88 -6.81
C THR A 3 -1.45 -3.40 -6.74
N ALA A 4 -1.13 -4.12 -7.81
CA ALA A 4 -1.23 -5.59 -7.83
C ALA A 4 -0.31 -6.26 -6.78
N ASN A 5 0.95 -5.84 -6.69
CA ASN A 5 1.88 -6.38 -5.70
C ASN A 5 1.49 -5.97 -4.27
N THR A 6 1.01 -4.72 -4.13
CA THR A 6 0.51 -4.20 -2.84
C THR A 6 -0.63 -5.05 -2.32
N MET A 7 -1.67 -5.28 -3.14
CA MET A 7 -2.85 -6.04 -2.73
C MET A 7 -2.55 -7.53 -2.52
N GLN A 8 -1.56 -8.11 -3.23
CA GLN A 8 -1.08 -9.47 -2.92
C GLN A 8 -0.46 -9.54 -1.52
N ILE A 9 0.45 -8.61 -1.20
CA ILE A 9 1.09 -8.55 0.13
C ILE A 9 0.04 -8.34 1.22
N ILE A 10 -0.91 -7.42 1.00
CA ILE A 10 -2.03 -7.16 1.91
C ILE A 10 -2.91 -8.40 2.11
N ALA A 11 -3.21 -9.15 1.05
CA ALA A 11 -4.02 -10.38 1.18
C ALA A 11 -3.34 -11.41 2.09
N GLU A 12 -2.01 -11.51 2.04
CA GLU A 12 -1.26 -12.37 2.96
C GLU A 12 -1.22 -11.81 4.39
N ALA A 13 -1.02 -10.49 4.55
CA ALA A 13 -1.04 -9.83 5.85
C ALA A 13 -2.41 -9.89 6.56
N LEU A 14 -3.51 -9.88 5.79
CA LEU A 14 -4.87 -10.15 6.28
C LEU A 14 -5.06 -11.60 6.73
N GLY A 15 -4.15 -12.49 6.34
CA GLY A 15 -4.26 -13.92 6.56
C GLY A 15 -5.11 -14.64 5.53
N LEU A 16 -5.37 -14.07 4.34
CA LEU A 16 -6.18 -14.71 3.27
C LEU A 16 -5.35 -15.50 2.25
N ALA A 17 -4.04 -15.35 2.26
CA ALA A 17 -3.12 -16.11 1.43
C ALA A 17 -2.21 -16.99 2.29
N LEU A 18 -1.69 -18.07 1.71
CA LEU A 18 -0.73 -18.92 2.42
C LEU A 18 0.57 -18.12 2.69
N PRO A 19 1.21 -18.32 3.85
CA PRO A 19 2.47 -17.65 4.18
C PRO A 19 3.55 -17.87 3.11
N GLY A 20 4.19 -16.78 2.71
CA GLY A 20 5.21 -16.67 1.66
C GLY A 20 4.68 -16.63 0.23
N SER A 21 3.38 -16.81 -0.01
CA SER A 21 2.85 -17.04 -1.37
C SER A 21 2.68 -15.78 -2.23
N SER A 22 2.54 -14.60 -1.59
CA SER A 22 2.17 -13.36 -2.27
C SER A 22 3.30 -12.66 -3.00
N THR A 23 4.56 -12.94 -2.64
CA THR A 23 5.72 -12.35 -3.34
C THR A 23 6.39 -13.30 -4.33
N VAL A 24 5.94 -14.57 -4.40
CA VAL A 24 6.51 -15.57 -5.33
C VAL A 24 6.39 -15.09 -6.78
N PRO A 25 7.51 -14.96 -7.51
CA PRO A 25 7.50 -14.59 -8.92
C PRO A 25 6.67 -15.55 -9.77
N ALA A 26 5.90 -15.00 -10.72
CA ALA A 26 4.92 -15.77 -11.49
C ALA A 26 5.53 -16.96 -12.27
N VAL A 27 6.79 -16.80 -12.73
CA VAL A 27 7.50 -17.83 -13.52
C VAL A 27 8.17 -18.90 -12.66
N TYR A 28 8.16 -18.77 -11.34
CA TYR A 28 8.80 -19.76 -10.45
C TYR A 28 7.91 -20.98 -10.27
N ALA A 29 8.51 -22.18 -10.32
CA ALA A 29 7.82 -23.43 -10.02
C ALA A 29 7.17 -23.44 -8.62
N GLU A 30 7.69 -22.61 -7.71
CA GLU A 30 7.10 -22.37 -6.40
C GLU A 30 5.67 -21.86 -6.45
N LYS A 31 5.31 -21.03 -7.43
CA LYS A 31 3.94 -20.51 -7.56
C LYS A 31 2.94 -21.65 -7.79
N LEU A 32 3.31 -22.63 -8.63
CA LEU A 32 2.51 -23.83 -8.87
C LEU A 32 2.42 -24.73 -7.63
N ARG A 33 3.51 -24.84 -6.84
CA ARG A 33 3.50 -25.57 -5.57
C ARG A 33 2.54 -24.91 -4.57
N PHE A 34 2.56 -23.59 -4.45
CA PHE A 34 1.59 -22.86 -3.62
C PHE A 34 0.16 -23.06 -4.11
N ALA A 35 -0.11 -22.96 -5.41
CA ALA A 35 -1.45 -23.21 -5.95
C ALA A 35 -1.99 -24.60 -5.55
N LYS A 36 -1.15 -25.65 -5.65
CA LYS A 36 -1.53 -27.01 -5.22
C LYS A 36 -1.73 -27.11 -3.70
N ARG A 37 -0.91 -26.42 -2.90
CA ARG A 37 -1.07 -26.36 -1.43
C ARG A 37 -2.36 -25.64 -1.05
N THR A 38 -2.68 -24.52 -1.70
CA THR A 38 -3.93 -23.78 -1.48
C THR A 38 -5.15 -24.66 -1.77
N GLY A 39 -5.12 -25.43 -2.86
CA GLY A 39 -6.19 -26.37 -3.19
C GLY A 39 -6.40 -27.47 -2.13
N ARG A 40 -5.32 -27.95 -1.49
CA ARG A 40 -5.44 -28.88 -0.35
C ARG A 40 -5.98 -28.15 0.88
N ARG A 41 -5.46 -26.96 1.16
CA ARG A 41 -5.80 -26.20 2.36
C ARG A 41 -7.27 -25.82 2.40
N ILE A 42 -7.85 -25.38 1.29
CA ILE A 42 -9.26 -25.01 1.27
C ILE A 42 -10.19 -26.20 1.59
N VAL A 43 -9.82 -27.43 1.18
CA VAL A 43 -10.58 -28.64 1.56
C VAL A 43 -10.53 -28.88 3.07
N GLU A 44 -9.37 -28.65 3.71
CA GLU A 44 -9.22 -28.74 5.16
C GLU A 44 -10.00 -27.64 5.89
N MET A 45 -9.97 -26.41 5.38
CA MET A 45 -10.74 -25.29 5.94
C MET A 45 -12.25 -25.60 5.95
N VAL A 46 -12.78 -26.18 4.87
CA VAL A 46 -14.19 -26.61 4.81
C VAL A 46 -14.47 -27.71 5.83
N LYS A 47 -13.57 -28.68 6.01
CA LYS A 47 -13.74 -29.76 7.00
C LYS A 47 -13.74 -29.26 8.44
N ASN A 48 -12.94 -28.23 8.71
CA ASN A 48 -12.78 -27.66 10.05
C ASN A 48 -13.67 -26.43 10.28
N ASP A 49 -14.56 -26.11 9.32
CA ASP A 49 -15.47 -24.95 9.33
C ASP A 49 -14.78 -23.59 9.56
N LEU A 50 -13.52 -23.41 9.10
CA LEU A 50 -12.79 -22.16 9.24
C LEU A 50 -13.31 -21.11 8.25
N LYS A 51 -13.99 -20.07 8.76
CA LYS A 51 -14.69 -19.07 7.97
C LYS A 51 -13.88 -17.78 7.77
N PRO A 52 -14.12 -17.03 6.68
CA PRO A 52 -13.55 -15.70 6.51
C PRO A 52 -13.80 -14.76 7.69
N SER A 53 -14.94 -14.84 8.37
CA SER A 53 -15.26 -14.01 9.55
C SER A 53 -14.38 -14.28 10.77
N GLU A 54 -13.71 -15.43 10.83
CA GLU A 54 -12.76 -15.77 11.90
C GLU A 54 -11.35 -15.26 11.60
N ILE A 55 -11.06 -15.00 10.32
CA ILE A 55 -9.75 -14.53 9.83
C ILE A 55 -9.79 -13.00 9.66
N ILE A 56 -10.86 -12.49 9.06
CA ILE A 56 -11.09 -11.07 8.78
C ILE A 56 -11.77 -10.45 9.99
N THR A 57 -10.94 -9.87 10.84
CA THR A 57 -11.32 -9.17 12.06
C THR A 57 -10.79 -7.74 11.99
N ARG A 58 -11.22 -6.90 12.92
CA ARG A 58 -10.62 -5.57 13.06
C ARG A 58 -9.11 -5.64 13.27
N ALA A 59 -8.63 -6.64 14.01
CA ALA A 59 -7.20 -6.85 14.25
C ALA A 59 -6.43 -7.18 12.97
N SER A 60 -6.90 -8.13 12.15
CA SER A 60 -6.21 -8.48 10.90
C SER A 60 -6.27 -7.36 9.86
N LEU A 61 -7.36 -6.58 9.80
CA LEU A 61 -7.44 -5.37 8.97
C LEU A 61 -6.44 -4.30 9.42
N LEU A 62 -6.28 -4.07 10.73
CA LEU A 62 -5.26 -3.15 11.25
C LEU A 62 -3.84 -3.65 10.95
N ASN A 63 -3.58 -4.96 11.07
CA ASN A 63 -2.32 -5.56 10.65
C ASN A 63 -2.02 -5.28 9.18
N ALA A 64 -3.01 -5.45 8.30
CA ALA A 64 -2.87 -5.15 6.88
C ALA A 64 -2.61 -3.66 6.60
N ILE A 65 -3.24 -2.74 7.34
CA ILE A 65 -2.96 -1.30 7.24
C ILE A 65 -1.52 -1.00 7.70
N ILE A 66 -1.06 -1.62 8.79
CA ILE A 66 0.32 -1.46 9.27
C ILE A 66 1.32 -1.95 8.22
N VAL A 67 1.09 -3.13 7.65
CA VAL A 67 1.95 -3.66 6.57
C VAL A 67 1.93 -2.73 5.36
N GLU A 68 0.76 -2.25 4.94
CA GLU A 68 0.62 -1.32 3.81
C GLU A 68 1.44 -0.03 4.01
N LEU A 69 1.33 0.57 5.19
CA LEU A 69 2.08 1.77 5.54
C LEU A 69 3.58 1.50 5.60
N ALA A 70 3.97 0.34 6.15
CA ALA A 70 5.37 -0.04 6.32
C ALA A 70 6.09 -0.34 5.00
N ILE A 71 5.37 -0.82 3.99
CA ILE A 71 5.93 -1.01 2.65
C ILE A 71 5.76 0.23 1.75
N ALA A 72 5.07 1.27 2.24
CA ALA A 72 4.60 2.41 1.45
C ALA A 72 4.02 1.93 0.12
N GLY A 73 2.94 1.16 0.20
CA GLY A 73 2.31 0.53 -0.94
C GLY A 73 1.63 1.52 -1.89
N SER A 74 0.66 1.01 -2.64
CA SER A 74 -0.18 1.83 -3.51
C SER A 74 -1.23 2.57 -2.69
N THR A 75 -1.45 3.85 -2.99
CA THR A 75 -2.54 4.63 -2.37
C THR A 75 -3.92 4.02 -2.61
N ASN A 76 -4.08 3.19 -3.66
CA ASN A 76 -5.32 2.46 -3.94
C ASN A 76 -5.66 1.42 -2.85
N ALA A 77 -4.66 0.92 -2.11
CA ALA A 77 -4.87 0.00 -1.01
C ALA A 77 -5.77 0.60 0.08
N VAL A 78 -5.71 1.91 0.30
CA VAL A 78 -6.58 2.62 1.25
C VAL A 78 -8.05 2.43 0.88
N MET A 79 -8.40 2.65 -0.39
CA MET A 79 -9.77 2.48 -0.86
C MET A 79 -10.23 1.02 -0.80
N HIS A 80 -9.36 0.08 -1.20
CA HIS A 80 -9.68 -1.34 -1.16
C HIS A 80 -9.90 -1.85 0.27
N LEU A 81 -9.03 -1.49 1.22
CA LEU A 81 -9.16 -1.92 2.62
C LEU A 81 -10.39 -1.33 3.30
N ILE A 82 -10.69 -0.04 3.08
CA ILE A 82 -11.91 0.58 3.64
C ILE A 82 -13.17 -0.06 3.02
N SER A 83 -13.17 -0.30 1.71
CA SER A 83 -14.31 -0.94 1.03
C SER A 83 -14.51 -2.39 1.51
N PHE A 84 -13.41 -3.13 1.68
CA PHE A 84 -13.45 -4.50 2.17
C PHE A 84 -13.90 -4.59 3.62
N ALA A 85 -13.43 -3.68 4.49
CA ALA A 85 -13.89 -3.59 5.87
C ALA A 85 -15.39 -3.26 5.95
N ARG A 86 -15.88 -2.37 5.08
CA ARG A 86 -17.30 -2.02 5.01
C ARG A 86 -18.18 -3.20 4.59
N GLU A 87 -17.74 -4.00 3.62
CA GLU A 87 -18.44 -5.23 3.20
C GLU A 87 -18.51 -6.26 4.32
N MET A 88 -17.48 -6.32 5.16
CA MET A 88 -17.43 -7.19 6.34
C MET A 88 -18.10 -6.59 7.58
N GLU A 89 -18.72 -5.41 7.45
CA GLU A 89 -19.34 -4.66 8.55
C GLU A 89 -18.38 -4.33 9.71
N ILE A 90 -17.10 -4.12 9.41
CA ILE A 90 -16.07 -3.77 10.38
C ILE A 90 -15.73 -2.28 10.30
N ASP A 91 -15.74 -1.61 11.45
CA ASP A 91 -15.39 -0.18 11.56
C ASP A 91 -13.89 0.07 11.39
N ILE A 92 -13.51 0.36 10.14
CA ILE A 92 -12.21 0.85 9.69
C ILE A 92 -12.44 2.02 8.77
N GLY A 93 -11.78 3.14 9.06
CA GLY A 93 -11.91 4.36 8.28
C GLY A 93 -10.58 5.03 7.97
N LEU A 94 -10.67 6.17 7.29
CA LEU A 94 -9.50 6.99 6.95
C LEU A 94 -8.74 7.48 8.19
N ASP A 95 -9.43 7.64 9.32
CA ASP A 95 -8.82 8.03 10.60
C ASP A 95 -7.88 6.96 11.17
N ASP A 96 -8.11 5.67 10.90
CA ASP A 96 -7.17 4.61 11.26
C ASP A 96 -5.86 4.76 10.48
N PHE A 97 -5.94 5.08 9.18
CA PHE A 97 -4.76 5.39 8.35
C PHE A 97 -4.04 6.65 8.85
N ASP A 98 -4.74 7.73 9.16
CA ASP A 98 -4.14 8.97 9.71
C ASP A 98 -3.40 8.68 11.01
N ARG A 99 -4.03 7.96 11.95
CA ARG A 99 -3.42 7.61 13.24
C ARG A 99 -2.21 6.68 13.09
N LEU A 100 -2.30 5.66 12.24
CA LEU A 100 -1.23 4.67 12.06
C LEU A 100 -0.07 5.20 11.24
N SER A 101 -0.32 5.99 10.19
CA SER A 101 0.73 6.55 9.33
C SER A 101 1.74 7.41 10.08
N ARG A 102 1.34 8.03 11.21
CA ARG A 102 2.21 8.80 12.10
C ARG A 102 3.16 7.96 12.95
N LYS A 103 2.90 6.65 13.06
CA LYS A 103 3.61 5.74 13.97
C LYS A 103 4.37 4.64 13.23
N VAL A 104 3.84 4.18 12.10
CA VAL A 104 4.39 3.05 11.37
C VAL A 104 5.56 3.52 10.49
N PRO A 105 6.77 3.01 10.70
CA PRO A 105 7.93 3.34 9.88
C PRO A 105 7.86 2.65 8.51
N VAL A 106 8.47 3.27 7.50
CA VAL A 106 8.63 2.64 6.18
C VAL A 106 9.92 1.82 6.18
N ILE A 107 9.81 0.52 6.00
CA ILE A 107 10.93 -0.44 6.05
C ILE A 107 11.25 -1.09 4.71
N SER A 108 10.41 -0.90 3.69
CA SER A 108 10.66 -1.44 2.34
C SER A 108 11.42 -0.47 1.45
N ARG A 109 12.45 -0.97 0.75
CA ARG A 109 13.18 -0.24 -0.31
C ARG A 109 12.72 -0.65 -1.71
N VAL A 110 11.55 -1.26 -1.84
CA VAL A 110 10.99 -1.63 -3.14
C VAL A 110 10.53 -0.39 -3.91
N ILE A 111 10.77 -0.36 -5.21
CA ILE A 111 10.36 0.72 -6.13
C ILE A 111 8.88 1.08 -5.92
N PRO A 112 8.51 2.38 -5.81
CA PRO A 112 9.35 3.55 -6.04
C PRO A 112 10.00 4.14 -4.78
N THR A 113 9.89 3.50 -3.61
CA THR A 113 10.53 4.00 -2.37
C THR A 113 12.05 3.86 -2.44
N GLY A 114 12.54 2.77 -3.02
CA GLY A 114 13.97 2.54 -3.25
C GLY A 114 14.22 1.89 -4.60
N ARG A 115 15.27 1.08 -4.71
CA ARG A 115 15.72 0.46 -5.97
C ARG A 115 15.42 -1.04 -6.07
N ALA A 116 14.96 -1.67 -5.00
CA ALA A 116 14.68 -3.10 -4.98
C ALA A 116 13.38 -3.43 -5.74
N THR A 117 13.27 -4.66 -6.22
CA THR A 117 12.08 -5.21 -6.86
C THR A 117 11.30 -6.10 -5.90
N VAL A 118 10.10 -6.54 -6.30
CA VAL A 118 9.34 -7.54 -5.52
C VAL A 118 9.99 -8.91 -5.54
N VAL A 119 10.76 -9.21 -6.58
CA VAL A 119 11.57 -10.44 -6.65
C VAL A 119 12.65 -10.41 -5.57
N ASP A 120 13.33 -9.26 -5.41
CA ASP A 120 14.32 -9.08 -4.35
C ASP A 120 13.66 -9.20 -2.98
N LEU A 121 12.46 -8.60 -2.80
CA LEU A 121 11.69 -8.74 -1.56
C LEU A 121 11.30 -10.19 -1.26
N HIS A 122 10.91 -10.97 -2.26
CA HIS A 122 10.65 -12.40 -2.10
C HIS A 122 11.89 -13.15 -1.60
N ASN A 123 13.03 -12.91 -2.25
CA ASN A 123 14.31 -13.53 -1.87
C ASN A 123 14.80 -13.07 -0.48
N ALA A 124 14.45 -11.84 -0.07
CA ALA A 124 14.74 -11.29 1.24
C ALA A 124 13.85 -11.87 2.37
N GLY A 125 12.90 -12.76 2.05
CA GLY A 125 12.00 -13.40 3.03
C GLY A 125 10.52 -13.02 2.89
N GLY A 126 10.17 -12.13 1.95
CA GLY A 126 8.80 -11.84 1.56
C GLY A 126 7.94 -11.22 2.66
N VAL A 127 6.64 -11.54 2.63
CA VAL A 127 5.67 -11.00 3.61
C VAL A 127 5.93 -11.50 5.03
N PRO A 128 6.30 -12.77 5.29
CA PRO A 128 6.66 -13.20 6.64
C PRO A 128 7.79 -12.36 7.24
N ALA A 129 8.82 -12.02 6.46
CA ALA A 129 9.89 -11.13 6.92
C ALA A 129 9.39 -9.71 7.23
N ILE A 130 8.50 -9.14 6.40
CA ILE A 130 7.87 -7.84 6.68
C ILE A 130 7.12 -7.88 8.02
N MET A 131 6.28 -8.91 8.22
CA MET A 131 5.49 -9.04 9.43
C MET A 131 6.35 -9.35 10.66
N GLY A 132 7.44 -10.09 10.50
CA GLY A 132 8.42 -10.34 11.57
C GLY A 132 9.07 -9.06 12.09
N GLU A 133 9.55 -8.19 11.19
CA GLU A 133 10.10 -6.87 11.55
C GLU A 133 9.06 -5.98 12.25
N LEU A 134 7.78 -6.13 11.89
CA LEU A 134 6.66 -5.36 12.44
C LEU A 134 5.99 -6.04 13.64
N SER A 135 6.48 -7.18 14.12
CA SER A 135 5.83 -8.02 15.14
C SER A 135 5.34 -7.24 16.38
N SER A 136 6.13 -6.26 16.85
CA SER A 136 5.79 -5.40 17.99
C SER A 136 4.61 -4.43 17.77
N MET A 137 4.19 -4.23 16.52
CA MET A 137 3.07 -3.38 16.11
C MET A 137 1.85 -4.17 15.68
N LEU A 138 2.00 -5.46 15.38
CA LEU A 138 0.93 -6.31 14.87
C LEU A 138 0.20 -7.02 16.02
N ASP A 139 -1.08 -7.30 15.80
CA ASP A 139 -1.77 -8.33 16.57
C ASP A 139 -1.29 -9.70 16.11
N VAL A 140 -0.34 -10.27 16.85
CA VAL A 140 0.28 -11.55 16.52
C VAL A 140 -0.63 -12.75 16.84
N GLY A 141 -1.76 -12.54 17.52
CA GLY A 141 -2.76 -13.58 17.80
C GLY A 141 -3.74 -13.83 16.65
N ALA A 142 -3.75 -12.98 15.63
CA ALA A 142 -4.63 -13.13 14.47
C ALA A 142 -4.39 -14.47 13.75
N VAL A 143 -5.46 -15.22 13.47
CA VAL A 143 -5.44 -16.50 12.77
C VAL A 143 -5.49 -16.28 11.27
N THR A 144 -4.81 -17.13 10.50
CA THR A 144 -4.77 -17.06 9.02
C THR A 144 -5.43 -18.27 8.35
N VAL A 145 -5.56 -18.22 7.02
CA VAL A 145 -6.01 -19.36 6.22
C VAL A 145 -5.13 -20.59 6.37
N SER A 146 -3.87 -20.51 6.82
CA SER A 146 -3.07 -21.71 7.09
C SER A 146 -3.54 -22.48 8.32
N GLY A 147 -4.30 -21.83 9.21
CA GLY A 147 -4.65 -22.33 10.54
C GLY A 147 -3.65 -21.94 11.63
N GLU A 148 -2.54 -21.31 11.24
CA GLU A 148 -1.55 -20.75 12.17
C GLU A 148 -1.89 -19.30 12.50
N THR A 149 -1.50 -18.90 13.70
CA THR A 149 -1.46 -17.50 14.13
C THR A 149 -0.32 -16.74 13.45
N VAL A 150 -0.44 -15.41 13.40
CA VAL A 150 0.65 -14.54 12.94
C VAL A 150 1.94 -14.78 13.73
N ALA A 151 1.87 -15.01 15.04
CA ALA A 151 3.02 -15.32 15.89
C ALA A 151 3.78 -16.57 15.44
N GLU A 152 3.06 -17.64 15.08
CA GLU A 152 3.65 -18.89 14.62
C GLU A 152 4.33 -18.70 13.25
N ILE A 153 3.68 -17.95 12.34
CA ILE A 153 4.22 -17.67 11.01
C ILE A 153 5.51 -16.86 11.07
N ILE A 154 5.60 -15.88 11.99
CA ILE A 154 6.72 -14.93 12.01
C ILE A 154 7.83 -15.29 13.01
N LYS A 155 7.69 -16.39 13.76
CA LYS A 155 8.58 -16.75 14.88
C LYS A 155 10.08 -16.64 14.56
N ASP A 156 10.47 -17.11 13.38
CA ASP A 156 11.85 -17.08 12.88
C ASP A 156 11.93 -16.31 11.53
N ALA A 157 10.93 -15.47 11.24
CA ALA A 157 10.87 -14.70 10.01
C ALA A 157 11.55 -13.34 10.19
N GLY A 158 12.58 -13.10 9.39
CA GLY A 158 13.30 -11.83 9.35
C GLY A 158 13.90 -11.60 7.97
N SER A 159 14.28 -10.36 7.69
CA SER A 159 14.89 -10.02 6.41
C SER A 159 16.28 -10.66 6.29
N THR A 160 16.54 -11.33 5.17
CA THR A 160 17.90 -11.82 4.82
C THR A 160 18.72 -10.76 4.08
N ASP A 161 18.09 -9.65 3.66
CA ASP A 161 18.74 -8.55 2.93
C ASP A 161 18.17 -7.19 3.36
N THR A 162 18.95 -6.47 4.19
CA THR A 162 18.58 -5.15 4.70
C THR A 162 18.65 -4.04 3.65
N ALA A 163 19.29 -4.29 2.50
CA ALA A 163 19.25 -3.38 1.35
C ALA A 163 17.90 -3.43 0.61
N VAL A 164 17.07 -4.45 0.88
CA VAL A 164 15.73 -4.61 0.31
C VAL A 164 14.64 -4.31 1.35
N LEU A 165 14.76 -4.90 2.53
CA LEU A 165 13.83 -4.77 3.64
C LEU A 165 14.62 -4.51 4.92
N THR A 166 14.57 -3.28 5.41
CA THR A 166 15.27 -2.85 6.63
C THR A 166 14.42 -3.12 7.88
N THR A 167 14.94 -2.71 9.04
CA THR A 167 14.30 -2.93 10.35
C THR A 167 13.51 -1.70 10.79
N ILE A 168 12.61 -1.87 11.77
CA ILE A 168 11.91 -0.74 12.41
C ILE A 168 12.84 0.21 13.19
N LYS A 169 14.05 -0.26 13.53
CA LYS A 169 15.06 0.54 14.28
C LYS A 169 15.90 1.42 13.35
N ASP A 170 16.09 0.98 12.11
CA ASP A 170 16.78 1.73 11.05
C ASP A 170 15.91 1.82 9.79
N PRO A 171 14.74 2.49 9.87
CA PRO A 171 13.79 2.50 8.79
C PRO A 171 14.21 3.42 7.65
N VAL A 172 13.66 3.23 6.45
CA VAL A 172 13.84 4.14 5.32
C VAL A 172 13.27 5.52 5.65
N PHE A 173 12.07 5.53 6.24
CA PHE A 173 11.44 6.72 6.79
C PHE A 173 10.88 6.39 8.19
N PRO A 174 11.05 7.27 9.19
CA PRO A 174 10.58 7.00 10.55
C PRO A 174 9.06 6.89 10.65
N SER A 175 8.31 7.52 9.74
CA SER A 175 6.86 7.39 9.58
C SER A 175 6.41 8.00 8.24
N GLY A 176 5.11 7.88 7.93
CA GLY A 176 4.50 8.64 6.85
C GLY A 176 4.74 8.07 5.46
N GLY A 177 4.64 6.76 5.24
CA GLY A 177 4.66 6.22 3.87
C GLY A 177 3.54 6.81 2.99
N ILE A 178 2.32 6.76 3.55
CA ILE A 178 1.10 7.36 3.01
C ILE A 178 0.49 8.19 4.14
N ILE A 179 0.11 9.43 3.86
CA ILE A 179 -0.49 10.36 4.84
C ILE A 179 -1.91 10.75 4.43
N VAL A 180 -2.68 11.15 5.45
CA VAL A 180 -4.01 11.75 5.27
C VAL A 180 -3.89 13.26 5.44
N LEU A 181 -4.22 14.01 4.39
CA LEU A 181 -4.32 15.46 4.41
C LEU A 181 -5.76 15.88 4.70
N LYS A 182 -5.95 16.83 5.62
CA LYS A 182 -7.25 17.40 5.99
C LYS A 182 -7.19 18.92 5.88
N GLY A 183 -8.33 19.53 5.56
CA GLY A 183 -8.46 20.97 5.45
C GLY A 183 -9.74 21.36 4.74
N THR A 184 -9.94 22.65 4.50
CA THR A 184 -11.16 23.16 3.85
C THR A 184 -11.33 22.64 2.41
N LEU A 185 -10.25 22.32 1.71
CA LEU A 185 -10.29 21.69 0.38
C LEU A 185 -10.56 20.18 0.41
N ALA A 186 -10.25 19.51 1.52
CA ALA A 186 -10.42 18.07 1.69
C ALA A 186 -11.04 17.78 3.07
N PRO A 187 -12.31 18.18 3.30
CA PRO A 187 -12.94 18.08 4.62
C PRO A 187 -13.12 16.62 5.06
N LEU A 188 -13.27 15.69 4.11
CA LEU A 188 -13.36 14.24 4.37
C LEU A 188 -12.00 13.54 4.23
N GLY A 189 -10.92 14.30 4.05
CA GLY A 189 -9.57 13.80 3.87
C GLY A 189 -9.16 13.57 2.41
N ALA A 190 -7.85 13.62 2.17
CA ALA A 190 -7.20 13.26 0.92
C ALA A 190 -5.95 12.43 1.23
N ILE A 191 -5.53 11.58 0.30
CA ILE A 191 -4.36 10.72 0.46
C ILE A 191 -3.18 11.27 -0.32
N CYS A 192 -1.99 11.23 0.29
CA CYS A 192 -0.74 11.56 -0.38
C CYS A 192 0.35 10.56 0.00
N ARG A 193 1.08 10.05 -0.99
CA ARG A 193 2.31 9.30 -0.77
C ARG A 193 3.48 10.28 -0.74
N ILE A 194 4.21 10.32 0.37
CA ILE A 194 5.30 11.31 0.53
C ILE A 194 6.70 10.69 0.40
N THR A 195 6.84 9.37 0.27
CA THR A 195 8.16 8.71 0.15
C THR A 195 8.95 9.12 -1.09
N THR A 196 8.29 9.67 -2.10
CA THR A 196 8.89 10.14 -3.36
C THR A 196 9.02 11.66 -3.41
N ILE A 197 8.67 12.36 -2.33
CA ILE A 197 8.77 13.83 -2.21
C ILE A 197 10.06 14.15 -1.45
N PRO A 198 10.97 14.97 -2.00
CA PRO A 198 12.15 15.43 -1.27
C PRO A 198 11.77 16.13 0.04
N GLY A 199 12.48 15.86 1.13
CA GLY A 199 12.13 16.39 2.46
C GLY A 199 12.04 17.92 2.55
N ASN A 200 12.84 18.63 1.75
CA ASN A 200 12.80 20.10 1.63
C ASN A 200 11.62 20.63 0.80
N ARG A 201 10.75 19.76 0.27
CA ARG A 201 9.58 20.10 -0.57
C ARG A 201 8.27 19.57 0.01
N MET A 202 8.24 19.24 1.30
CA MET A 202 7.02 18.78 2.00
C MET A 202 5.98 19.89 2.20
N THR A 203 6.34 21.14 1.95
CA THR A 203 5.43 22.28 1.96
C THR A 203 5.51 23.01 0.63
N HIS A 204 4.36 23.41 0.11
CA HIS A 204 4.26 24.13 -1.14
C HIS A 204 3.02 25.03 -1.12
N GLN A 205 3.18 26.25 -1.65
CA GLN A 205 2.12 27.22 -1.78
C GLN A 205 2.31 27.99 -3.08
N GLY A 206 1.23 28.18 -3.81
CA GLY A 206 1.25 28.92 -5.07
C GLY A 206 -0.14 29.17 -5.62
N PRO A 207 -0.23 29.88 -6.76
CA PRO A 207 -1.50 30.18 -7.40
C PRO A 207 -2.16 28.90 -7.94
N ALA A 208 -3.48 28.80 -7.78
CA ALA A 208 -4.25 27.65 -8.23
C ALA A 208 -4.51 27.71 -9.74
N ARG A 209 -4.18 26.64 -10.45
CA ARG A 209 -4.54 26.41 -11.87
C ARG A 209 -5.58 25.30 -11.93
N ILE A 210 -6.81 25.65 -12.31
CA ILE A 210 -7.97 24.76 -12.20
C ILE A 210 -8.32 24.16 -13.56
N PHE A 211 -8.46 22.84 -13.61
CA PHE A 211 -8.82 22.07 -14.79
C PHE A 211 -10.02 21.17 -14.50
N HIS A 212 -10.74 20.75 -15.54
CA HIS A 212 -11.98 19.95 -15.41
C HIS A 212 -11.83 18.51 -15.93
N SER A 213 -10.65 18.18 -16.43
CA SER A 213 -10.23 16.84 -16.84
C SER A 213 -8.71 16.72 -16.81
N ASP A 214 -8.19 15.48 -16.76
CA ASP A 214 -6.76 15.19 -16.95
C ASP A 214 -6.26 15.68 -18.32
N GLU A 215 -7.10 15.60 -19.37
CA GLU A 215 -6.76 16.04 -20.71
C GLU A 215 -6.58 17.56 -20.80
N ASP A 216 -7.43 18.35 -20.13
CA ASP A 216 -7.31 19.81 -20.08
C ASP A 216 -6.01 20.23 -19.39
N ALA A 217 -5.69 19.59 -18.27
CA ALA A 217 -4.47 19.84 -17.52
C ALA A 217 -3.21 19.42 -18.32
N TYR A 218 -3.25 18.25 -18.96
CA TYR A 218 -2.20 17.78 -19.86
C TYR A 218 -1.93 18.78 -20.99
N HIS A 219 -2.99 19.29 -21.62
CA HIS A 219 -2.85 20.28 -22.69
C HIS A 219 -2.22 21.58 -22.18
N ALA A 220 -2.60 22.05 -20.98
CA ALA A 220 -2.00 23.23 -20.37
C ALA A 220 -0.51 23.05 -20.05
N VAL A 221 -0.10 21.89 -19.50
CA VAL A 221 1.30 21.58 -19.21
C VAL A 221 2.13 21.51 -20.50
N THR A 222 1.63 20.81 -21.52
CA THR A 222 2.36 20.61 -22.78
C THR A 222 2.41 21.84 -23.68
N THR A 223 1.52 22.81 -23.47
CA THR A 223 1.52 24.11 -24.18
C THR A 223 2.10 25.25 -23.33
N GLU A 224 2.85 24.92 -22.28
CA GLU A 224 3.59 25.86 -21.41
C GLU A 224 2.69 26.96 -20.78
N LYS A 225 1.44 26.63 -20.48
CA LYS A 225 0.49 27.51 -19.76
C LYS A 225 0.56 27.38 -18.24
N ILE A 226 1.63 26.75 -17.74
CA ILE A 226 1.90 26.49 -16.33
C ILE A 226 3.27 27.07 -16.00
N GLU A 227 3.39 27.71 -14.85
CA GLU A 227 4.63 28.29 -14.34
C GLU A 227 5.17 27.50 -13.12
N PRO A 228 6.50 27.48 -12.89
CA PRO A 228 7.06 26.92 -11.67
C PRO A 228 6.45 27.59 -10.43
N GLY A 229 5.87 26.79 -9.53
CA GLY A 229 5.18 27.30 -8.35
C GLY A 229 3.65 27.18 -8.43
N ASP A 230 3.08 26.94 -9.61
CA ASP A 230 1.64 26.73 -9.76
C ASP A 230 1.16 25.46 -9.01
N VAL A 231 -0.04 25.56 -8.43
CA VAL A 231 -0.77 24.41 -7.86
C VAL A 231 -1.85 23.96 -8.84
N ILE A 232 -1.60 22.85 -9.54
CA ILE A 232 -2.54 22.26 -10.49
C ILE A 232 -3.64 21.51 -9.73
N ILE A 233 -4.90 21.89 -9.99
CA ILE A 233 -6.09 21.30 -9.39
C ILE A 233 -6.96 20.74 -10.51
N ILE A 234 -7.07 19.42 -10.59
CA ILE A 234 -7.94 18.72 -11.53
C ILE A 234 -9.18 18.25 -10.78
N ARG A 235 -10.36 18.73 -11.19
CA ARG A 235 -11.65 18.37 -10.56
C ARG A 235 -12.54 17.59 -11.51
N TYR A 236 -13.61 17.04 -10.96
CA TYR A 236 -14.57 16.15 -11.64
C TYR A 236 -14.00 14.78 -12.04
N GLU A 237 -12.87 14.38 -11.47
CA GLU A 237 -12.22 13.08 -11.74
C GLU A 237 -12.52 12.00 -10.68
N GLY A 238 -13.46 12.28 -9.77
CA GLY A 238 -13.86 11.35 -8.71
C GLY A 238 -14.86 10.27 -9.18
N PRO A 239 -15.34 9.41 -8.27
CA PRO A 239 -16.18 8.24 -8.60
C PRO A 239 -17.44 8.53 -9.43
N ARG A 240 -18.03 9.70 -9.25
CA ARG A 240 -19.22 10.15 -10.01
C ARG A 240 -18.91 11.11 -11.15
N GLY A 241 -17.80 11.85 -11.05
CA GLY A 241 -17.46 12.88 -12.02
C GLY A 241 -16.90 12.29 -13.31
N ALA A 242 -15.88 11.43 -13.18
CA ALA A 242 -15.20 10.80 -14.32
C ALA A 242 -16.00 9.64 -14.94
N PRO A 243 -17.11 9.23 -14.30
CA PRO A 243 -17.31 7.97 -13.56
C PRO A 243 -16.11 7.08 -13.21
N GLY A 244 -16.22 6.34 -12.10
CA GLY A 244 -15.34 5.23 -11.75
C GLY A 244 -14.00 5.61 -11.12
N MET A 245 -13.70 6.91 -10.96
CA MET A 245 -12.45 7.41 -10.38
C MET A 245 -11.23 6.84 -11.10
N ARG A 246 -11.08 7.19 -12.38
CA ARG A 246 -9.99 6.69 -13.22
C ARG A 246 -8.61 7.09 -12.66
N GLU A 247 -7.63 6.24 -12.89
CA GLU A 247 -6.24 6.56 -12.61
C GLU A 247 -5.72 7.55 -13.67
N MET A 248 -5.32 8.74 -13.23
CA MET A 248 -4.81 9.81 -14.08
C MET A 248 -3.28 9.74 -14.16
N MET A 249 -2.73 9.64 -15.36
CA MET A 249 -1.28 9.61 -15.58
C MET A 249 -0.79 10.65 -16.60
N MET A 250 -1.67 11.18 -17.46
CA MET A 250 -1.24 12.02 -18.57
C MET A 250 -0.57 13.31 -18.06
N THR A 251 -1.23 14.02 -17.14
CA THR A 251 -0.69 15.27 -16.59
C THR A 251 0.57 15.02 -15.77
N THR A 252 0.63 13.96 -14.96
CA THR A 252 1.81 13.67 -14.14
C THR A 252 3.04 13.35 -14.98
N ASP A 253 2.89 12.56 -16.04
CA ASP A 253 3.99 12.25 -16.97
C ASP A 253 4.45 13.50 -17.73
N ALA A 254 3.51 14.33 -18.17
CA ALA A 254 3.81 15.60 -18.81
C ALA A 254 4.58 16.55 -17.87
N LEU A 255 4.24 16.59 -16.57
CA LEU A 255 4.95 17.39 -15.58
C LEU A 255 6.38 16.93 -15.35
N VAL A 256 6.65 15.61 -15.38
CA VAL A 256 8.01 15.08 -15.28
C VAL A 256 8.85 15.53 -16.48
N VAL A 257 8.29 15.43 -17.70
CA VAL A 257 8.97 15.86 -18.92
C VAL A 257 9.19 17.37 -18.93
N TRP A 258 8.17 18.15 -18.58
CA TRP A 258 8.26 19.62 -18.49
C TRP A 258 9.30 20.04 -17.44
N GLY A 259 9.25 19.46 -16.24
CA GLY A 259 10.19 19.75 -15.15
C GLY A 259 11.63 19.32 -15.41
N SER A 260 11.88 18.38 -16.34
CA SER A 260 13.24 18.05 -16.78
C SER A 260 13.86 19.11 -17.71
N ARG A 261 13.05 20.02 -18.25
CA ARG A 261 13.48 21.08 -19.18
C ARG A 261 13.70 22.44 -18.50
N THR A 262 13.13 22.62 -17.31
CA THR A 262 13.15 23.86 -16.51
C THR A 262 14.06 23.72 -15.29
#